data_AF-A0AAX1PIP2-F1
#
_entry.id   AF-A0AAX1PIP2-F1
#
_cell.length_a   1.000
_cell.length_b   1.000
_cell.length_c   1.000
_cell.angle_alpha   90.00
_cell.angle_beta   90.00
_cell.angle_gamma   90.00
#
_symmetry.space_group_name_H-M   'P 1'
#
loop_
_entity.id
_entity.type
_entity.pdbx_description
1 polymer ?
#
loop_
_entity_poly.entity_id
_entity_poly.type
_entity_poly.pdbx_seq_one_letter_code
_entity_poly.pdbx_strand_id
1 'polypeptide(L)'
;MIYKHSQPSSTKIKINSFHAGSLFYVSGHVSYIGAPDRISIVGLSTKNKKRIFIRDIIKNDFYFENKVSLESDEEIDVFINIKSPSEVWVDIDKLDIKEYAKEIVSLVSLQPVISKPSDNTPTHSSPKKDFKKICSNSVQSFSVNKSIISLSFTGVDSILVEGFDQNNELLLRRKVKSGVVYPTIFRTSKESSRIDYFVNSKVSVDVITNRVEHLEGIFEHNSSKLNEFSVTAAMATYPAREHIYLDAVNSIIEQVDILYIYFNGYDNVPDEILHHSKKDKIEYIISPKSTLRASGKFSWIGTIPGFHLTIDDDILYPDDYVEHLLAEAKSIDDENIIIGVHGSIFKKNVKDASKCRDNIFNFQDELLETRPVHMIGSGTALFTQSTAKLINVQELLSHPIANDELLAIQAKNMGISIYCVNRKDQWLRSNAAMEFGVYEEKQLNKALKNEVNSFVTKANPWLPL
;
A
#
# COMPACT_ATOMS: atom_id res chain seq x y z
N MET A 1 -20.35 -24.92 -13.91
CA MET A 1 -21.42 -25.28 -12.93
C MET A 1 -22.51 -24.24 -13.08
N ILE A 2 -23.65 -24.59 -13.71
CA ILE A 2 -24.69 -23.63 -14.14
C ILE A 2 -25.67 -23.35 -13.01
N TYR A 3 -25.88 -22.08 -12.66
CA TYR A 3 -26.75 -21.66 -11.55
C TYR A 3 -27.89 -20.73 -11.98
N LYS A 4 -29.04 -20.85 -11.30
CA LYS A 4 -30.26 -20.04 -11.46
C LYS A 4 -30.53 -19.23 -10.19
N HIS A 5 -30.54 -17.90 -10.27
CA HIS A 5 -30.90 -17.05 -9.14
C HIS A 5 -32.34 -16.54 -9.23
N SER A 6 -33.24 -17.04 -8.37
CA SER A 6 -34.60 -16.49 -8.21
C SER A 6 -34.93 -15.98 -6.79
N GLN A 7 -34.01 -16.11 -5.82
CA GLN A 7 -34.07 -15.62 -4.42
C GLN A 7 -32.63 -15.61 -3.83
N PRO A 8 -32.30 -14.75 -2.82
CA PRO A 8 -30.93 -14.48 -2.37
C PRO A 8 -30.31 -15.71 -1.70
N SER A 9 -29.73 -16.61 -2.49
CA SER A 9 -29.00 -17.77 -2.01
C SER A 9 -27.57 -17.72 -2.53
N SER A 10 -26.62 -17.59 -1.60
CA SER A 10 -25.19 -17.71 -1.86
C SER A 10 -24.84 -19.19 -2.08
N THR A 11 -24.21 -19.52 -3.21
CA THR A 11 -23.67 -20.88 -3.43
C THR A 11 -22.27 -20.97 -2.85
N LYS A 12 -22.07 -21.90 -1.90
CA LYS A 12 -20.77 -22.21 -1.30
C LYS A 12 -20.10 -23.36 -2.07
N ILE A 13 -18.97 -23.07 -2.68
CA ILE A 13 -18.02 -24.07 -3.18
C ILE A 13 -16.98 -24.26 -2.07
N LYS A 14 -17.04 -25.41 -1.40
CA LYS A 14 -16.05 -25.75 -0.38
C LYS A 14 -14.76 -26.13 -1.08
N ILE A 15 -13.66 -25.46 -0.74
CA ILE A 15 -12.34 -25.87 -1.17
C ILE A 15 -11.61 -26.45 0.04
N ASN A 16 -11.13 -27.69 -0.11
CA ASN A 16 -10.51 -28.48 0.95
C ASN A 16 -9.25 -27.82 1.55
N SER A 17 -8.85 -28.33 2.71
CA SER A 17 -7.75 -27.87 3.57
C SER A 17 -6.49 -27.42 2.83
N PHE A 18 -6.01 -26.23 3.18
CA PHE A 18 -4.78 -25.64 2.67
C PHE A 18 -3.73 -25.54 3.78
N HIS A 19 -2.45 -25.71 3.44
CA HIS A 19 -1.35 -25.66 4.39
C HIS A 19 -0.84 -24.23 4.65
N ALA A 20 -0.42 -23.97 5.90
CA ALA A 20 0.25 -22.76 6.33
C ALA A 20 1.51 -22.53 5.50
N GLY A 21 1.74 -21.28 5.10
CA GLY A 21 2.95 -20.91 4.38
C GLY A 21 2.90 -21.22 2.88
N SER A 22 1.89 -21.90 2.36
CA SER A 22 1.70 -22.07 0.92
C SER A 22 1.07 -20.81 0.30
N LEU A 23 1.53 -20.47 -0.91
CA LEU A 23 0.92 -19.44 -1.75
C LEU A 23 -0.01 -20.13 -2.73
N PHE A 24 -1.25 -19.69 -2.82
CA PHE A 24 -2.22 -20.27 -3.74
C PHE A 24 -2.81 -19.23 -4.67
N TYR A 25 -3.11 -19.68 -5.89
CA TYR A 25 -3.95 -18.93 -6.81
C TYR A 25 -5.29 -19.63 -6.95
N VAL A 26 -6.37 -18.90 -6.65
CA VAL A 26 -7.73 -19.30 -6.98
C VAL A 26 -8.08 -18.60 -8.28
N SER A 27 -8.17 -19.36 -9.36
CA SER A 27 -8.50 -18.84 -10.67
C SER A 27 -9.76 -19.46 -11.21
N GLY A 28 -10.47 -18.73 -12.05
CA GLY A 28 -11.60 -19.30 -12.75
C GLY A 28 -12.14 -18.42 -13.86
N HIS A 29 -12.98 -19.04 -14.68
CA HIS A 29 -13.73 -18.36 -15.72
C HIS A 29 -15.18 -18.29 -15.29
N VAL A 30 -15.74 -17.07 -15.29
CA VAL A 30 -17.14 -16.84 -14.94
C VAL A 30 -17.87 -16.15 -16.08
N SER A 31 -18.93 -16.79 -16.53
CA SER A 31 -19.86 -16.24 -17.50
C SER A 31 -21.22 -16.04 -16.83
N TYR A 32 -21.98 -15.04 -17.25
CA TYR A 32 -23.33 -14.83 -16.75
C TYR A 32 -24.29 -14.30 -17.81
N ILE A 33 -25.58 -14.58 -17.62
CA ILE A 33 -26.68 -14.09 -18.46
C ILE A 33 -27.67 -13.36 -17.55
N GLY A 34 -27.92 -12.07 -17.81
CA GLY A 34 -28.80 -11.21 -17.03
C GLY A 34 -28.20 -9.82 -16.82
N ALA A 35 -28.81 -9.01 -15.95
CA ALA A 35 -28.34 -7.65 -15.62
C ALA A 35 -28.08 -7.52 -14.10
N PRO A 36 -26.98 -8.09 -13.59
CA PRO A 36 -26.61 -7.96 -12.19
C PRO A 36 -26.18 -6.54 -11.83
N ASP A 37 -26.53 -6.08 -10.63
CA ASP A 37 -25.93 -4.88 -10.03
C ASP A 37 -24.49 -5.16 -9.61
N ARG A 38 -24.23 -6.39 -9.10
CA ARG A 38 -22.91 -6.84 -8.65
C ARG A 38 -22.84 -8.37 -8.67
N ILE A 39 -21.73 -8.91 -9.15
CA ILE A 39 -21.33 -10.30 -8.87
C ILE A 39 -19.94 -10.26 -8.25
N SER A 40 -19.75 -10.99 -7.15
CA SER A 40 -18.47 -11.06 -6.45
C SER A 40 -18.12 -12.50 -6.10
N ILE A 41 -16.84 -12.83 -6.13
CA ILE A 41 -16.31 -14.10 -5.64
C ILE A 41 -15.62 -13.81 -4.33
N VAL A 42 -16.01 -14.52 -3.27
CA VAL A 42 -15.50 -14.30 -1.92
C VAL A 42 -14.93 -15.60 -1.38
N GLY A 43 -13.68 -15.55 -0.89
CA GLY A 43 -13.10 -16.63 -0.08
C GLY A 43 -13.26 -16.33 1.41
N LEU A 44 -13.86 -17.25 2.17
CA LEU A 44 -13.96 -17.19 3.63
C LEU A 44 -13.19 -18.33 4.27
N SER A 45 -12.40 -18.04 5.29
CA SER A 45 -11.84 -19.06 6.17
C SER A 45 -12.95 -19.82 6.87
N THR A 46 -12.93 -21.15 6.82
CA THR A 46 -13.90 -21.98 7.53
C THR A 46 -13.72 -21.89 9.04
N LYS A 47 -12.49 -21.64 9.52
CA LYS A 47 -12.05 -21.65 10.92
C LYS A 47 -12.49 -20.42 11.70
N ASN A 48 -12.25 -19.22 11.16
CA ASN A 48 -12.53 -17.95 11.85
C ASN A 48 -13.56 -17.07 11.11
N LYS A 49 -14.11 -17.55 9.99
CA LYS A 49 -15.05 -16.80 9.13
C LYS A 49 -14.50 -15.45 8.63
N LYS A 50 -13.17 -15.28 8.62
CA LYS A 50 -12.49 -14.11 8.04
C LYS A 50 -12.55 -14.19 6.52
N ARG A 51 -12.81 -13.06 5.85
CA ARG A 51 -12.68 -12.94 4.39
C ARG A 51 -11.21 -12.93 4.02
N ILE A 52 -10.85 -13.86 3.15
CA ILE A 52 -9.49 -14.08 2.66
C ILE A 52 -9.26 -13.29 1.37
N PHE A 53 -10.26 -13.24 0.48
CA PHE A 53 -10.24 -12.40 -0.72
C PHE A 53 -11.67 -12.09 -1.18
N ILE A 54 -11.83 -11.00 -1.92
CA ILE A 54 -13.05 -10.65 -2.67
C ILE A 54 -12.61 -10.19 -4.06
N ARG A 55 -13.30 -10.66 -5.09
CA ARG A 55 -13.11 -10.18 -6.46
C ARG A 55 -14.46 -9.88 -7.09
N ASP A 56 -14.66 -8.63 -7.48
CA ASP A 56 -15.82 -8.25 -8.27
C ASP A 56 -15.65 -8.67 -9.73
N ILE A 57 -16.73 -9.20 -10.28
CA ILE A 57 -16.83 -9.61 -11.68
C ILE A 57 -17.30 -8.40 -12.47
N ILE A 58 -16.34 -7.77 -13.15
CA ILE A 58 -16.55 -6.47 -13.80
C ILE A 58 -17.19 -6.57 -15.19
N LYS A 59 -17.25 -7.78 -15.78
CA LYS A 59 -17.86 -8.02 -17.11
C LYS A 59 -18.26 -9.48 -17.28
N ASN A 60 -19.09 -9.77 -18.27
CA ASN A 60 -19.36 -11.15 -18.69
C ASN A 60 -18.08 -11.80 -19.29
N ASP A 61 -17.97 -13.12 -19.23
CA ASP A 61 -16.77 -13.90 -19.60
C ASP A 61 -15.49 -13.39 -18.92
N PHE A 62 -15.54 -13.30 -17.60
CA PHE A 62 -14.44 -12.77 -16.79
C PHE A 62 -13.54 -13.90 -16.30
N TYR A 63 -12.27 -13.80 -16.67
CA TYR A 63 -11.21 -14.57 -16.03
C TYR A 63 -10.71 -13.83 -14.79
N PHE A 64 -10.62 -14.53 -13.68
CA PHE A 64 -10.02 -14.01 -12.46
C PHE A 64 -8.90 -14.90 -11.96
N GLU A 65 -7.94 -14.29 -11.27
CA GLU A 65 -6.90 -14.97 -10.52
C GLU A 65 -6.69 -14.20 -9.21
N ASN A 66 -6.93 -14.87 -8.08
CA ASN A 66 -6.75 -14.29 -6.74
C ASN A 66 -5.58 -14.96 -6.04
N LYS A 67 -4.61 -14.15 -5.64
CA LYS A 67 -3.46 -14.58 -4.85
C LYS A 67 -3.86 -14.63 -3.37
N VAL A 68 -3.73 -15.81 -2.77
CA VAL A 68 -4.07 -16.06 -1.36
C VAL A 68 -2.82 -16.49 -0.60
N SER A 69 -2.52 -15.80 0.49
CA SER A 69 -1.46 -16.16 1.44
C SER A 69 -2.09 -16.48 2.78
N LEU A 70 -1.88 -17.70 3.28
CA LEU A 70 -2.42 -18.15 4.56
C LEU A 70 -1.34 -18.17 5.64
N GLU A 71 -1.67 -17.63 6.80
CA GLU A 71 -0.79 -17.58 7.98
C GLU A 71 -0.80 -18.88 8.79
N SER A 72 -1.84 -19.72 8.65
CA SER A 72 -1.95 -21.03 9.26
C SER A 72 -2.73 -22.00 8.36
N ASP A 73 -2.67 -23.30 8.64
CA ASP A 73 -3.49 -24.29 7.94
C ASP A 73 -4.97 -23.94 8.13
N GLU A 74 -5.65 -23.61 7.04
CA GLU A 74 -7.04 -23.20 7.02
C GLU A 74 -7.74 -23.83 5.81
N GLU A 75 -9.02 -24.15 5.96
CA GLU A 75 -9.88 -24.52 4.84
C GLU A 75 -10.65 -23.26 4.40
N ILE A 76 -10.90 -23.08 3.10
CA ILE A 76 -11.55 -21.87 2.56
C ILE A 76 -12.84 -22.26 1.84
N ASP A 77 -13.96 -21.68 2.27
CA ASP A 77 -15.21 -21.68 1.52
C ASP A 77 -15.15 -20.55 0.48
N VAL A 78 -15.19 -20.87 -0.81
CA VAL A 78 -15.34 -19.87 -1.88
C VAL A 78 -16.79 -19.82 -2.33
N PHE A 79 -17.38 -18.65 -2.38
CA PHE A 79 -18.77 -18.48 -2.81
C PHE A 79 -18.91 -17.32 -3.77
N ILE A 80 -19.90 -17.45 -4.65
CA ILE A 80 -20.36 -16.34 -5.47
C ILE A 80 -21.47 -15.63 -4.71
N ASN A 81 -21.32 -14.31 -4.60
CA ASN A 81 -22.35 -13.40 -4.17
C ASN A 81 -22.92 -12.67 -5.38
N ILE A 82 -24.24 -12.67 -5.56
CA ILE A 82 -24.93 -12.01 -6.67
C ILE A 82 -25.93 -11.02 -6.07
N LYS A 83 -25.84 -9.76 -6.48
CA LYS A 83 -26.83 -8.73 -6.23
C LYS A 83 -27.42 -8.32 -7.58
N SER A 84 -28.72 -8.51 -7.74
CA SER A 84 -29.41 -8.18 -8.99
C SER A 84 -30.90 -7.90 -8.73
N PRO A 85 -31.51 -6.91 -9.40
CA PRO A 85 -32.95 -6.69 -9.36
C PRO A 85 -33.70 -7.69 -10.26
N SER A 86 -32.98 -8.44 -11.10
CA SER A 86 -33.52 -9.38 -12.08
C SER A 86 -32.82 -10.73 -12.03
N GLU A 87 -33.40 -11.74 -12.69
CA GLU A 87 -32.79 -13.08 -12.74
C GLU A 87 -31.43 -13.04 -13.46
N VAL A 88 -30.42 -13.65 -12.84
CA VAL A 88 -29.07 -13.76 -13.39
C VAL A 88 -28.63 -15.22 -13.30
N TRP A 89 -28.18 -15.75 -14.42
CA TRP A 89 -27.57 -17.06 -14.54
C TRP A 89 -26.07 -16.90 -14.51
N VAL A 90 -25.36 -17.66 -13.69
CA VAL A 90 -23.90 -17.62 -13.61
C VAL A 90 -23.36 -19.02 -13.85
N ASP A 91 -22.39 -19.14 -14.74
CA ASP A 91 -21.61 -20.35 -14.97
C ASP A 91 -20.16 -20.12 -14.55
N ILE A 92 -19.63 -21.06 -13.77
CA ILE A 92 -18.18 -21.18 -13.54
C ILE A 92 -17.71 -22.40 -14.33
N ASP A 93 -17.01 -22.16 -15.43
CA ASP A 93 -16.54 -23.24 -16.31
C ASP A 93 -15.42 -24.06 -15.64
N LYS A 94 -14.57 -23.38 -14.85
CA LYS A 94 -13.43 -24.01 -14.20
C LYS A 94 -12.98 -23.19 -12.99
N LEU A 95 -12.89 -23.81 -11.83
CA LEU A 95 -12.21 -23.26 -10.66
C LEU A 95 -10.89 -24.02 -10.49
N ASP A 96 -9.79 -23.41 -10.90
CA ASP A 96 -8.45 -24.00 -10.83
C ASP A 96 -7.70 -23.45 -9.62
N ILE A 97 -7.06 -24.36 -8.89
CA ILE A 97 -6.33 -24.07 -7.67
C ILE A 97 -4.91 -24.58 -7.83
N LYS A 98 -3.95 -23.67 -7.74
CA LYS A 98 -2.53 -24.01 -7.82
C LYS A 98 -1.85 -23.69 -6.50
N GLU A 99 -1.47 -24.73 -5.77
CA GLU A 99 -0.58 -24.64 -4.60
C GLU A 99 0.86 -24.47 -5.04
N TYR A 100 1.52 -23.45 -4.49
CA TYR A 100 2.96 -23.30 -4.52
C TYR A 100 3.48 -23.41 -3.09
N ALA A 101 4.18 -24.50 -2.77
CA ALA A 101 4.92 -24.62 -1.53
C ALA A 101 5.97 -23.50 -1.46
N LYS A 102 5.93 -22.65 -0.43
CA LYS A 102 7.11 -21.87 -0.05
C LYS A 102 8.08 -22.87 0.57
N GLU A 103 9.22 -23.11 -0.07
CA GLU A 103 10.35 -23.67 0.66
C GLU A 103 10.62 -22.77 1.88
N ILE A 104 10.56 -23.39 3.07
CA ILE A 104 10.58 -22.75 4.37
C ILE A 104 11.90 -21.97 4.55
N VAL A 105 11.82 -20.64 4.56
CA VAL A 105 12.82 -19.80 5.23
C VAL A 105 12.38 -19.69 6.69
N SER A 106 12.97 -20.53 7.55
CA SER A 106 12.84 -20.38 8.99
C SER A 106 13.67 -19.18 9.45
N LEU A 107 13.02 -18.04 9.68
CA LEU A 107 13.64 -16.90 10.38
C LEU A 107 13.23 -16.94 11.86
N VAL A 108 14.14 -17.51 12.64
CA VAL A 108 14.55 -17.11 14.00
C VAL A 108 13.44 -16.61 14.93
N SER A 109 12.96 -17.52 15.76
CA SER A 109 12.50 -17.20 17.11
C SER A 109 13.65 -16.57 17.91
N LEU A 110 13.50 -15.30 18.28
CA LEU A 110 14.39 -14.62 19.22
C LEU A 110 14.25 -15.24 20.62
N GLN A 111 15.24 -16.03 21.03
CA GLN A 111 15.62 -16.14 22.44
C GLN A 111 17.12 -15.88 22.60
N PRO A 112 17.55 -15.21 23.68
CA PRO A 112 18.94 -14.82 23.87
C PRO A 112 19.71 -15.95 24.57
N VAL A 113 20.69 -16.57 23.91
CA VAL A 113 21.70 -17.39 24.60
C VAL A 113 23.07 -17.15 24.00
N ILE A 114 23.98 -16.76 24.88
CA ILE A 114 25.42 -16.59 24.69
C ILE A 114 26.07 -17.96 24.43
N SER A 115 26.81 -18.14 23.33
CA SER A 115 28.12 -18.83 23.25
C SER A 115 28.61 -19.05 21.80
N LYS A 116 29.93 -19.30 21.70
CA LYS A 116 30.90 -19.24 20.58
C LYS A 116 30.64 -20.16 19.35
N PRO A 117 31.41 -19.98 18.24
CA PRO A 117 30.97 -20.32 16.88
C PRO A 117 31.28 -21.76 16.48
N SER A 118 30.39 -22.37 15.69
CA SER A 118 30.72 -23.51 14.84
C SER A 118 30.20 -23.26 13.43
N ASP A 119 31.11 -23.39 12.48
CA ASP A 119 30.88 -23.39 11.04
C ASP A 119 29.73 -24.32 10.66
N ASN A 120 28.76 -23.77 9.92
CA ASN A 120 27.93 -24.48 8.94
C ASN A 120 27.08 -23.44 8.19
N THR A 121 27.57 -23.04 7.02
CA THR A 121 26.86 -22.22 6.04
C THR A 121 25.74 -23.04 5.37
N PRO A 122 24.47 -22.59 5.41
CA PRO A 122 23.44 -23.09 4.51
C PRO A 122 23.56 -22.35 3.17
N THR A 123 23.64 -23.10 2.08
CA THR A 123 23.64 -22.62 0.70
C THR A 123 22.30 -21.96 0.35
N HIS A 124 22.36 -20.67 -0.03
CA HIS A 124 21.21 -19.89 -0.48
C HIS A 124 20.69 -20.37 -1.85
N SER A 125 19.36 -20.45 -1.98
CA SER A 125 18.65 -20.82 -3.20
C SER A 125 18.90 -19.81 -4.33
N SER A 126 19.32 -20.34 -5.47
CA SER A 126 19.52 -19.62 -6.73
C SER A 126 18.18 -19.22 -7.37
N PRO A 127 18.15 -18.23 -8.28
CA PRO A 127 16.93 -17.86 -9.00
C PRO A 127 16.38 -19.04 -9.80
N LYS A 128 15.05 -19.17 -9.86
CA LYS A 128 14.31 -20.23 -10.56
C LYS A 128 14.89 -20.52 -11.96
N LYS A 129 15.10 -21.80 -12.28
CA LYS A 129 15.73 -22.36 -13.51
C LYS A 129 15.24 -21.80 -14.87
N ASP A 130 14.19 -21.00 -14.92
CA ASP A 130 13.51 -20.57 -16.15
C ASP A 130 13.82 -19.13 -16.59
N PHE A 131 14.71 -18.41 -15.90
CA PHE A 131 15.02 -17.02 -16.20
C PHE A 131 16.47 -16.83 -16.69
N LYS A 132 16.63 -16.08 -17.79
CA LYS A 132 17.92 -15.66 -18.35
C LYS A 132 18.23 -14.23 -17.90
N LYS A 133 19.40 -14.04 -17.29
CA LYS A 133 19.93 -12.71 -16.96
C LYS A 133 20.25 -11.94 -18.25
N ILE A 134 19.77 -10.70 -18.36
CA ILE A 134 19.97 -9.84 -19.54
C ILE A 134 20.94 -8.70 -19.29
N CYS A 135 20.99 -8.15 -18.07
CA CYS A 135 21.89 -7.05 -17.72
C CYS A 135 22.00 -6.87 -16.20
N SER A 136 22.92 -6.00 -15.78
CA SER A 136 23.13 -5.58 -14.39
C SER A 136 23.39 -4.08 -14.35
N ASN A 137 23.03 -3.43 -13.25
CA ASN A 137 23.47 -2.07 -12.92
C ASN A 137 23.81 -1.95 -11.44
N SER A 138 24.69 -1.02 -11.10
CA SER A 138 24.84 -0.56 -9.72
C SER A 138 23.56 0.13 -9.26
N VAL A 139 23.25 -0.02 -7.98
CA VAL A 139 22.21 0.75 -7.30
C VAL A 139 22.84 1.42 -6.10
N GLN A 140 22.26 2.54 -5.68
CA GLN A 140 22.61 3.10 -4.38
C GLN A 140 21.92 2.28 -3.29
N SER A 141 22.63 1.89 -2.24
CA SER A 141 22.03 1.17 -1.13
C SER A 141 21.09 2.06 -0.33
N PHE A 142 20.09 1.45 0.28
CA PHE A 142 19.12 2.11 1.16
C PHE A 142 18.48 3.36 0.55
N SER A 143 18.14 3.31 -0.73
CA SER A 143 17.69 4.49 -1.46
C SER A 143 16.56 4.15 -2.44
N VAL A 144 16.04 5.18 -3.10
CA VAL A 144 15.18 5.01 -4.26
C VAL A 144 16.00 5.14 -5.52
N ASN A 145 15.78 4.20 -6.43
CA ASN A 145 16.48 4.09 -7.69
C ASN A 145 15.44 4.13 -8.82
N LYS A 146 15.75 4.86 -9.88
CA LYS A 146 14.97 4.88 -11.11
C LYS A 146 15.65 4.02 -12.16
N SER A 147 15.05 2.86 -12.46
CA SER A 147 15.42 2.03 -13.60
C SER A 147 14.69 2.52 -14.84
N ILE A 148 15.40 2.67 -15.95
CA ILE A 148 14.81 2.90 -17.26
C ILE A 148 15.26 1.76 -18.16
N ILE A 149 14.30 0.93 -18.55
CA ILE A 149 14.55 -0.25 -19.39
C ILE A 149 13.71 -0.19 -20.67
N SER A 150 14.34 -0.52 -21.79
CA SER A 150 13.67 -0.78 -23.08
C SER A 150 14.33 -1.99 -23.73
N LEU A 151 13.52 -2.92 -24.21
CA LEU A 151 13.94 -4.21 -24.75
C LEU A 151 13.36 -4.40 -26.15
N SER A 152 14.12 -5.03 -27.04
CA SER A 152 13.65 -5.52 -28.33
C SER A 152 13.49 -7.04 -28.27
N PHE A 153 12.34 -7.53 -28.70
CA PHE A 153 12.05 -8.96 -28.84
C PHE A 153 10.89 -9.17 -29.82
N THR A 154 10.75 -10.41 -30.32
CA THR A 154 9.76 -10.79 -31.33
C THR A 154 9.00 -12.05 -30.92
N GLY A 155 7.83 -12.28 -31.50
CA GLY A 155 7.07 -13.53 -31.35
C GLY A 155 6.18 -13.62 -30.11
N VAL A 156 6.14 -12.58 -29.27
CA VAL A 156 5.25 -12.44 -28.12
C VAL A 156 4.84 -10.98 -27.93
N ASP A 157 3.62 -10.74 -27.45
CA ASP A 157 3.11 -9.37 -27.25
C ASP A 157 3.83 -8.61 -26.15
N SER A 158 4.32 -9.34 -25.14
CA SER A 158 5.02 -8.78 -23.99
C SER A 158 5.79 -9.87 -23.23
N ILE A 159 6.82 -9.47 -22.50
CA ILE A 159 7.60 -10.36 -21.63
C ILE A 159 7.62 -9.85 -20.20
N LEU A 160 7.83 -10.76 -19.26
CA LEU A 160 8.06 -10.41 -17.86
C LEU A 160 9.55 -10.13 -17.65
N VAL A 161 9.85 -8.96 -17.11
CA VAL A 161 11.17 -8.56 -16.61
C VAL A 161 11.12 -8.54 -15.09
N GLU A 162 12.09 -9.18 -14.46
CA GLU A 162 12.28 -9.12 -13.00
C GLU A 162 13.67 -8.56 -12.70
N GLY A 163 13.76 -7.66 -11.72
CA GLY A 163 15.01 -7.11 -11.22
C GLY A 163 15.24 -7.58 -9.80
N PHE A 164 16.35 -8.28 -9.56
CA PHE A 164 16.76 -8.78 -8.25
C PHE A 164 18.01 -8.08 -7.78
N ASP A 165 18.13 -7.85 -6.47
CA ASP A 165 19.39 -7.43 -5.89
C ASP A 165 20.40 -8.60 -5.79
N GLN A 166 21.63 -8.31 -5.35
CA GLN A 166 22.64 -9.35 -5.19
C GLN A 166 22.34 -10.38 -4.09
N ASN A 167 21.38 -10.10 -3.21
CA ASN A 167 20.88 -11.01 -2.17
C ASN A 167 19.66 -11.81 -2.66
N ASN A 168 19.38 -11.79 -3.97
CA ASN A 168 18.23 -12.42 -4.60
C ASN A 168 16.89 -11.81 -4.15
N GLU A 169 16.91 -10.54 -3.75
CA GLU A 169 15.74 -9.79 -3.34
C GLU A 169 15.01 -9.22 -4.56
N LEU A 170 13.74 -9.57 -4.80
CA LEU A 170 12.95 -8.97 -5.88
C LEU A 170 12.71 -7.49 -5.60
N LEU A 171 13.32 -6.62 -6.40
CA LEU A 171 13.20 -5.16 -6.29
C LEU A 171 12.15 -4.58 -7.24
N LEU A 172 12.06 -5.14 -8.45
CA LEU A 172 11.03 -4.76 -9.42
C LEU A 172 10.60 -5.96 -10.25
N ARG A 173 9.36 -5.91 -10.71
CA ARG A 173 8.79 -6.83 -11.70
C ARG A 173 7.97 -5.98 -12.65
N ARG A 174 8.01 -6.29 -13.95
CA ARG A 174 7.24 -5.55 -14.95
C ARG A 174 6.97 -6.37 -16.20
N LYS A 175 5.76 -6.26 -16.75
CA LYS A 175 5.44 -6.71 -18.10
C LYS A 175 5.84 -5.61 -19.09
N VAL A 176 6.71 -5.93 -20.04
CA VAL A 176 7.24 -4.95 -21.02
C VAL A 176 6.85 -5.35 -22.44
N LYS A 177 6.59 -4.37 -23.29
CA LYS A 177 6.37 -4.51 -24.74
C LYS A 177 7.65 -4.14 -25.49
N SER A 178 7.84 -4.76 -26.66
CA SER A 178 9.02 -4.57 -27.50
C SER A 178 9.12 -3.11 -27.94
N GLY A 179 10.30 -2.49 -27.79
CA GLY A 179 10.58 -1.11 -28.18
C GLY A 179 10.04 -0.02 -27.26
N VAL A 180 9.29 -0.36 -26.21
CA VAL A 180 8.70 0.63 -25.28
C VAL A 180 9.65 0.91 -24.12
N VAL A 181 9.79 2.19 -23.76
CA VAL A 181 10.63 2.64 -22.64
C VAL A 181 9.81 2.64 -21.35
N TYR A 182 10.33 1.94 -20.34
CA TYR A 182 9.66 1.78 -19.05
C TYR A 182 10.49 2.38 -17.91
N PRO A 183 10.15 3.58 -17.41
CA PRO A 183 10.68 4.09 -16.17
C PRO A 183 10.00 3.37 -14.99
N THR A 184 10.81 2.79 -14.10
CA THR A 184 10.37 2.06 -12.91
C THR A 184 11.16 2.55 -11.71
N ILE A 185 10.46 3.08 -10.71
CA ILE A 185 11.04 3.55 -9.46
C ILE A 185 10.86 2.44 -8.43
N PHE A 186 11.96 2.05 -7.78
CA PHE A 186 11.99 0.97 -6.78
C PHE A 186 12.94 1.32 -5.63
N ARG A 187 12.77 0.66 -4.50
CA ARG A 187 13.59 0.86 -3.29
C ARG A 187 14.58 -0.27 -3.09
N THR A 188 15.77 0.06 -2.60
CA THR A 188 16.84 -0.86 -2.23
C THR A 188 16.98 -1.00 -0.72
N SER A 189 17.45 -2.17 -0.25
CA SER A 189 17.81 -2.40 1.15
C SER A 189 19.20 -1.82 1.47
N LYS A 190 19.61 -1.83 2.74
CA LYS A 190 20.95 -1.34 3.14
C LYS A 190 22.07 -2.15 2.52
N GLU A 191 21.78 -3.40 2.25
CA GLU A 191 22.71 -4.36 1.73
C GLU A 191 22.78 -4.27 0.21
N SER A 192 21.68 -3.92 -0.48
CA SER A 192 21.61 -3.83 -1.94
C SER A 192 22.68 -2.89 -2.53
N SER A 193 23.48 -3.39 -3.47
CA SER A 193 24.52 -2.63 -4.19
C SER A 193 24.46 -2.82 -5.71
N ARG A 194 23.71 -3.83 -6.17
CA ARG A 194 23.49 -4.12 -7.58
C ARG A 194 22.05 -4.54 -7.81
N ILE A 195 21.52 -4.28 -9.00
CA ILE A 195 20.32 -4.91 -9.53
C ILE A 195 20.66 -5.71 -10.80
N ASP A 196 20.16 -6.93 -10.87
CA ASP A 196 20.29 -7.87 -11.97
C ASP A 196 18.91 -8.08 -12.62
N TYR A 197 18.82 -7.86 -13.93
CA TYR A 197 17.57 -8.00 -14.67
C TYR A 197 17.50 -9.35 -15.37
N PHE A 198 16.33 -9.96 -15.31
CA PHE A 198 16.05 -11.28 -15.84
C PHE A 198 14.78 -11.27 -16.68
N VAL A 199 14.78 -12.09 -17.72
CA VAL A 199 13.61 -12.38 -18.58
C VAL A 199 13.42 -13.88 -18.67
N ASN A 200 12.26 -14.33 -19.14
CA ASN A 200 12.03 -15.75 -19.42
C ASN A 200 13.06 -16.28 -20.44
N SER A 201 13.71 -17.40 -20.14
CA SER A 201 14.79 -18.01 -20.94
C SER A 201 14.39 -18.39 -22.37
N LYS A 202 13.09 -18.48 -22.66
CA LYS A 202 12.53 -18.84 -23.97
C LYS A 202 12.49 -17.69 -24.99
N VAL A 203 12.75 -16.45 -24.58
CA VAL A 203 12.67 -15.28 -25.47
C VAL A 203 14.08 -14.73 -25.72
N SER A 204 14.43 -14.57 -27.00
CA SER A 204 15.63 -13.81 -27.38
C SER A 204 15.34 -12.33 -27.21
N VAL A 205 16.21 -11.63 -26.48
CA VAL A 205 16.00 -10.24 -26.08
C VAL A 205 17.28 -9.46 -26.32
N ASP A 206 17.14 -8.33 -27.01
CA ASP A 206 18.19 -7.31 -27.10
C ASP A 206 17.84 -6.14 -26.18
N VAL A 207 18.80 -5.73 -25.34
CA VAL A 207 18.62 -4.58 -24.44
C VAL A 207 18.86 -3.29 -25.23
N ILE A 208 17.79 -2.54 -25.50
CA ILE A 208 17.87 -1.25 -26.22
C ILE A 208 18.39 -0.16 -25.28
N THR A 209 17.85 -0.10 -24.08
CA THR A 209 18.25 0.86 -23.05
C THR A 209 18.16 0.21 -21.70
N ASN A 210 19.17 0.43 -20.88
CA ASN A 210 19.18 -0.03 -19.50
C ASN A 210 20.09 0.90 -18.69
N ARG A 211 19.46 1.79 -17.94
CA ARG A 211 20.14 2.70 -17.03
C ARG A 211 19.45 2.68 -15.68
N VAL A 212 20.25 2.85 -14.64
CA VAL A 212 19.75 3.08 -13.29
C VAL A 212 20.35 4.38 -12.81
N GLU A 213 19.47 5.29 -12.41
CA GLU A 213 19.82 6.56 -11.82
C GLU A 213 19.44 6.48 -10.34
N HIS A 214 20.38 6.79 -9.46
CA HIS A 214 20.05 7.10 -8.08
C HIS A 214 19.33 8.45 -8.09
N LEU A 215 18.17 8.51 -7.46
CA LEU A 215 17.53 9.76 -7.10
C LEU A 215 18.18 10.16 -5.78
N GLU A 216 18.93 11.26 -5.70
CA GLU A 216 19.78 11.58 -4.54
C GLU A 216 18.99 11.44 -3.20
N GLY A 217 19.52 10.67 -2.25
CA GLY A 217 18.77 10.31 -1.03
C GLY A 217 17.57 9.40 -1.29
N ILE A 218 16.78 9.08 -0.26
CA ILE A 218 15.67 8.12 -0.47
C ILE A 218 14.59 8.75 -1.38
N PHE A 219 14.58 10.06 -1.62
CA PHE A 219 13.43 10.75 -2.21
C PHE A 219 13.73 12.11 -2.90
N GLU A 220 14.97 12.48 -3.27
CA GLU A 220 15.14 13.73 -4.03
C GLU A 220 14.51 13.60 -5.41
N HIS A 221 13.38 14.27 -5.51
CA HIS A 221 12.76 14.56 -6.76
C HIS A 221 13.62 15.59 -7.48
N ASN A 222 14.26 15.20 -8.58
CA ASN A 222 14.91 16.13 -9.51
C ASN A 222 13.88 16.95 -10.32
N SER A 223 12.76 17.36 -9.71
CA SER A 223 11.89 18.34 -10.34
C SER A 223 12.44 19.71 -9.99
N SER A 224 13.17 20.28 -10.95
CA SER A 224 13.44 21.71 -11.03
C SER A 224 12.18 22.58 -11.03
N LYS A 225 10.96 22.00 -10.96
CA LYS A 225 9.68 22.70 -10.91
C LYS A 225 9.14 22.91 -9.49
N LEU A 226 9.59 22.15 -8.48
CA LEU A 226 9.09 22.29 -7.11
C LEU A 226 9.87 23.37 -6.35
N ASN A 227 9.18 24.12 -5.50
CA ASN A 227 9.75 25.18 -4.67
C ASN A 227 9.08 25.21 -3.28
N GLU A 228 9.47 26.16 -2.42
CA GLU A 228 8.99 26.32 -1.05
C GLU A 228 7.48 26.61 -0.92
N PHE A 229 6.81 26.99 -2.02
CA PHE A 229 5.36 27.19 -2.07
C PHE A 229 4.61 26.00 -2.69
N SER A 230 5.34 24.98 -3.17
CA SER A 230 4.71 23.81 -3.78
C SER A 230 3.91 23.01 -2.75
N VAL A 231 2.85 22.37 -3.24
CA VAL A 231 2.01 21.48 -2.46
C VAL A 231 2.02 20.11 -3.09
N THR A 232 2.39 19.11 -2.29
CA THR A 232 2.44 17.73 -2.74
C THR A 232 1.61 16.84 -1.84
N ALA A 233 1.09 15.73 -2.37
CA ALA A 233 0.43 14.71 -1.57
C ALA A 233 1.01 13.33 -1.84
N ALA A 234 1.00 12.46 -0.85
CA ALA A 234 1.44 11.08 -0.97
C ALA A 234 0.39 10.11 -0.42
N MET A 235 0.14 9.06 -1.19
CA MET A 235 -0.80 8.00 -0.85
C MET A 235 -0.14 6.62 -0.99
N ALA A 236 -0.69 5.64 -0.30
CA ALA A 236 -0.31 4.24 -0.47
C ALA A 236 -1.56 3.41 -0.76
N THR A 237 -1.50 2.57 -1.78
CA THR A 237 -2.61 1.70 -2.19
C THR A 237 -2.11 0.28 -2.46
N TYR A 238 -3.03 -0.67 -2.61
CA TYR A 238 -2.76 -2.09 -2.90
C TYR A 238 -3.88 -2.69 -3.77
N PRO A 239 -3.69 -3.86 -4.43
CA PRO A 239 -4.62 -4.36 -5.44
C PRO A 239 -6.09 -4.51 -4.99
N ALA A 240 -6.36 -4.80 -3.72
CA ALA A 240 -7.77 -4.91 -3.29
C ALA A 240 -8.49 -3.54 -3.24
N ARG A 241 -7.75 -2.43 -3.30
CA ARG A 241 -8.27 -1.06 -3.36
C ARG A 241 -8.34 -0.49 -4.77
N GLU A 242 -7.99 -1.29 -5.79
CA GLU A 242 -7.98 -0.90 -7.21
C GLU A 242 -9.30 -0.25 -7.65
N HIS A 243 -10.41 -0.73 -7.10
CA HIS A 243 -11.77 -0.25 -7.39
C HIS A 243 -12.15 1.08 -6.71
N ILE A 244 -11.37 1.61 -5.76
CA ILE A 244 -11.69 2.86 -5.04
C ILE A 244 -10.57 3.92 -5.03
N TYR A 245 -9.30 3.53 -5.15
CA TYR A 245 -8.20 4.51 -5.02
C TYR A 245 -8.23 5.58 -6.11
N LEU A 246 -8.76 5.25 -7.29
CA LEU A 246 -8.88 6.21 -8.39
C LEU A 246 -9.83 7.36 -8.04
N ASP A 247 -10.87 7.13 -7.22
CA ASP A 247 -11.76 8.19 -6.76
C ASP A 247 -11.01 9.18 -5.84
N ALA A 248 -10.17 8.65 -4.95
CA ALA A 248 -9.31 9.48 -4.09
C ALA A 248 -8.31 10.29 -4.93
N VAL A 249 -7.65 9.64 -5.91
CA VAL A 249 -6.76 10.32 -6.88
C VAL A 249 -7.48 11.46 -7.58
N ASN A 250 -8.66 11.21 -8.15
CA ASN A 250 -9.43 12.20 -8.88
C ASN A 250 -9.87 13.38 -8.01
N SER A 251 -10.16 13.14 -6.73
CA SER A 251 -10.59 14.19 -5.80
C SER A 251 -9.46 15.14 -5.35
N ILE A 252 -8.20 14.71 -5.40
CA ILE A 252 -7.06 15.48 -4.90
C ILE A 252 -6.14 16.06 -5.99
N ILE A 253 -6.09 15.44 -7.18
CA ILE A 253 -5.04 15.71 -8.19
C ILE A 253 -5.04 17.15 -8.75
N GLU A 254 -6.19 17.84 -8.73
CA GLU A 254 -6.27 19.24 -9.17
C GLU A 254 -5.72 20.22 -8.12
N GLN A 255 -5.69 19.81 -6.86
CA GLN A 255 -5.32 20.66 -5.71
C GLN A 255 -3.82 20.59 -5.35
N VAL A 256 -3.07 19.69 -6.00
CA VAL A 256 -1.64 19.48 -5.73
C VAL A 256 -0.80 19.69 -6.99
N ASP A 257 0.47 20.06 -6.79
CA ASP A 257 1.45 20.14 -7.87
C ASP A 257 1.87 18.74 -8.32
N ILE A 258 2.15 17.86 -7.35
CA ILE A 258 2.50 16.45 -7.57
C ILE A 258 1.77 15.55 -6.57
N LEU A 259 1.21 14.45 -7.09
CA LEU A 259 0.67 13.33 -6.33
C LEU A 259 1.62 12.13 -6.41
N TYR A 260 2.11 11.68 -5.26
CA TYR A 260 2.92 10.49 -5.12
C TYR A 260 2.07 9.28 -4.74
N ILE A 261 2.28 8.16 -5.43
CA ILE A 261 1.53 6.93 -5.17
C ILE A 261 2.49 5.77 -4.89
N TYR A 262 2.39 5.17 -3.70
CA TYR A 262 3.08 3.95 -3.35
C TYR A 262 2.20 2.74 -3.65
N PHE A 263 2.51 2.00 -4.73
CA PHE A 263 1.77 0.82 -5.17
C PHE A 263 2.28 -0.44 -4.47
N ASN A 264 1.70 -0.77 -3.32
CA ASN A 264 1.99 -1.99 -2.58
C ASN A 264 1.44 -3.23 -3.29
N GLY A 265 2.28 -4.22 -3.57
CA GLY A 265 1.86 -5.52 -4.10
C GLY A 265 1.45 -5.51 -5.57
N TYR A 266 1.65 -4.39 -6.28
CA TYR A 266 1.44 -4.30 -7.71
C TYR A 266 2.66 -4.85 -8.46
N ASP A 267 2.40 -5.59 -9.53
CA ASP A 267 3.43 -6.05 -10.47
C ASP A 267 3.62 -5.06 -11.65
N ASN A 268 2.66 -4.16 -11.88
CA ASN A 268 2.72 -3.12 -12.91
C ASN A 268 2.00 -1.86 -12.40
N VAL A 269 2.32 -0.71 -13.01
CA VAL A 269 1.50 0.50 -12.83
C VAL A 269 0.12 0.23 -13.42
N PRO A 270 -0.98 0.56 -12.71
CA PRO A 270 -2.33 0.45 -13.26
C PRO A 270 -2.50 1.25 -14.55
N ASP A 271 -3.27 0.72 -15.51
CA ASP A 271 -3.47 1.33 -16.82
C ASP A 271 -4.18 2.69 -16.70
N GLU A 272 -5.09 2.83 -15.74
CA GLU A 272 -5.82 4.05 -15.41
C GLU A 272 -4.88 5.19 -15.02
N ILE A 273 -3.74 4.85 -14.39
CA ILE A 273 -2.73 5.81 -13.97
C ILE A 273 -1.80 6.16 -15.15
N LEU A 274 -1.41 5.16 -15.95
CA LEU A 274 -0.59 5.39 -17.14
C LEU A 274 -1.29 6.29 -18.18
N HIS A 275 -2.61 6.20 -18.28
CA HIS A 275 -3.44 6.95 -19.22
C HIS A 275 -4.22 8.09 -18.57
N HIS A 276 -3.95 8.40 -17.30
CA HIS A 276 -4.63 9.48 -16.59
C HIS A 276 -4.41 10.83 -17.31
N SER A 277 -5.45 11.64 -17.38
CA SER A 277 -5.41 12.96 -18.04
C SER A 277 -4.39 13.92 -17.39
N LYS A 278 -4.11 13.72 -16.10
CA LYS A 278 -3.12 14.47 -15.29
C LYS A 278 -1.88 13.64 -14.95
N LYS A 279 -1.52 12.64 -15.75
CA LYS A 279 -0.35 11.77 -15.50
C LYS A 279 0.97 12.52 -15.27
N ASP A 280 1.13 13.72 -15.83
CA ASP A 280 2.33 14.55 -15.64
C ASP A 280 2.46 15.12 -14.21
N LYS A 281 1.38 15.04 -13.42
CA LYS A 281 1.37 15.36 -11.97
C LYS A 281 1.50 14.11 -11.09
N ILE A 282 1.58 12.90 -11.66
CA ILE A 282 1.58 11.66 -10.89
C ILE A 282 2.97 11.03 -10.94
N GLU A 283 3.54 10.82 -9.75
CA GLU A 283 4.75 10.03 -9.58
C GLU A 283 4.47 8.83 -8.67
N TYR A 284 5.23 7.74 -8.83
CA TYR A 284 4.92 6.51 -8.12
C TYR A 284 6.12 5.64 -7.83
N ILE A 285 6.01 4.83 -6.77
CA ILE A 285 6.90 3.71 -6.45
C ILE A 285 6.10 2.42 -6.58
N ILE A 286 6.64 1.43 -7.30
CA ILE A 286 6.05 0.08 -7.36
C ILE A 286 6.78 -0.80 -6.36
N SER A 287 6.03 -1.51 -5.51
CA SER A 287 6.60 -2.41 -4.51
C SER A 287 5.93 -3.80 -4.57
N PRO A 288 6.43 -4.73 -5.40
CA PRO A 288 5.81 -6.05 -5.56
C PRO A 288 5.70 -6.86 -4.26
N LYS A 289 6.54 -6.56 -3.27
CA LYS A 289 6.56 -7.24 -1.96
C LYS A 289 5.50 -6.73 -0.98
N SER A 290 4.97 -5.51 -1.17
CA SER A 290 3.97 -4.91 -0.27
C SER A 290 4.40 -4.79 1.21
N THR A 291 5.69 -4.62 1.50
CA THR A 291 6.22 -4.63 2.88
C THR A 291 5.85 -3.38 3.68
N LEU A 292 5.77 -2.22 3.04
CA LEU A 292 5.51 -0.94 3.72
C LEU A 292 4.02 -0.67 3.99
N ARG A 293 3.10 -1.34 3.27
CA ARG A 293 1.65 -1.16 3.48
C ARG A 293 1.29 0.34 3.46
N ALA A 294 0.47 0.79 4.40
CA ALA A 294 0.08 2.20 4.54
C ALA A 294 1.28 3.14 4.79
N SER A 295 2.40 2.66 5.36
CA SER A 295 3.55 3.54 5.60
C SER A 295 4.27 3.96 4.33
N GLY A 296 4.01 3.29 3.20
CA GLY A 296 4.54 3.69 1.89
C GLY A 296 4.28 5.17 1.55
N LYS A 297 3.22 5.79 2.09
CA LYS A 297 2.90 7.21 1.88
C LYS A 297 3.91 8.18 2.52
N PHE A 298 4.62 7.76 3.59
CA PHE A 298 5.63 8.61 4.23
C PHE A 298 6.94 8.66 3.47
N SER A 299 7.05 7.89 2.39
CA SER A 299 8.23 7.85 1.55
C SER A 299 8.74 9.28 1.29
N TRP A 300 7.94 10.19 0.76
CA TRP A 300 8.49 11.46 0.31
C TRP A 300 8.68 12.56 1.39
N ILE A 301 8.41 12.28 2.66
CA ILE A 301 8.52 13.30 3.71
C ILE A 301 9.98 13.77 3.89
N GLY A 302 10.14 15.09 4.07
CA GLY A 302 11.43 15.72 4.40
C GLY A 302 12.37 15.94 3.22
N THR A 303 11.97 15.53 2.03
CA THR A 303 12.81 15.54 0.81
C THR A 303 12.26 16.41 -0.32
N ILE A 304 11.04 16.90 -0.15
CA ILE A 304 10.35 17.76 -1.09
C ILE A 304 10.28 19.17 -0.47
N PRO A 305 10.57 20.24 -1.22
CA PRO A 305 10.36 21.61 -0.74
C PRO A 305 8.86 21.94 -0.64
N GLY A 306 8.51 22.85 0.27
CA GLY A 306 7.13 23.29 0.49
C GLY A 306 6.30 22.38 1.38
N PHE A 307 5.00 22.30 1.11
CA PHE A 307 4.02 21.57 1.92
C PHE A 307 3.82 20.15 1.40
N HIS A 308 3.74 19.21 2.32
CA HIS A 308 3.54 17.80 1.98
C HIS A 308 2.36 17.22 2.74
N LEU A 309 1.44 16.56 2.04
CA LEU A 309 0.29 15.88 2.62
C LEU A 309 0.49 14.37 2.56
N THR A 310 0.08 13.67 3.61
CA THR A 310 -0.18 12.24 3.55
C THR A 310 -1.69 12.00 3.52
N ILE A 311 -2.13 11.21 2.54
CA ILE A 311 -3.54 10.95 2.26
C ILE A 311 -3.83 9.44 2.23
N ASP A 312 -5.08 9.05 2.44
CA ASP A 312 -5.56 7.66 2.30
C ASP A 312 -6.18 7.43 0.91
N ASP A 313 -6.21 6.17 0.48
CA ASP A 313 -6.73 5.76 -0.82
C ASP A 313 -8.25 5.48 -0.82
N ASP A 314 -8.91 5.71 0.31
CA ASP A 314 -10.34 5.48 0.51
C ASP A 314 -11.08 6.72 1.04
N ILE A 315 -10.48 7.91 0.91
CA ILE A 315 -11.10 9.20 1.27
C ILE A 315 -11.35 10.01 0.00
N LEU A 316 -12.55 10.60 -0.08
CA LEU A 316 -12.90 11.62 -1.06
C LEU A 316 -12.62 13.00 -0.47
N TYR A 317 -11.67 13.71 -1.07
CA TYR A 317 -11.26 15.04 -0.64
C TYR A 317 -12.15 16.11 -1.31
N PRO A 318 -12.65 17.10 -0.55
CA PRO A 318 -13.40 18.22 -1.13
C PRO A 318 -12.50 19.13 -1.97
N ASP A 319 -13.06 19.89 -2.91
CA ASP A 319 -12.28 20.70 -3.86
C ASP A 319 -11.48 21.84 -3.19
N ASP A 320 -11.85 22.23 -1.97
CA ASP A 320 -11.17 23.24 -1.14
C ASP A 320 -10.26 22.62 -0.06
N TYR A 321 -10.02 21.30 -0.10
CA TYR A 321 -9.27 20.58 0.95
C TYR A 321 -7.89 21.17 1.22
N VAL A 322 -7.07 21.31 0.17
CA VAL A 322 -5.71 21.83 0.30
C VAL A 322 -5.72 23.30 0.70
N GLU A 323 -6.58 24.11 0.06
CA GLU A 323 -6.71 25.54 0.36
C GLU A 323 -7.06 25.76 1.84
N HIS A 324 -8.03 25.01 2.36
CA HIS A 324 -8.46 25.08 3.76
C HIS A 324 -7.33 24.71 4.73
N LEU A 325 -6.63 23.61 4.50
CA LEU A 325 -5.51 23.21 5.36
C LEU A 325 -4.36 24.22 5.36
N LEU A 326 -4.06 24.83 4.21
CA LEU A 326 -3.03 25.88 4.12
C LEU A 326 -3.46 27.19 4.80
N ALA A 327 -4.74 27.55 4.68
CA ALA A 327 -5.30 28.71 5.36
C ALA A 327 -5.22 28.54 6.89
N GLU A 328 -5.54 27.35 7.41
CA GLU A 328 -5.40 27.01 8.82
C GLU A 328 -3.93 26.97 9.27
N ALA A 329 -3.02 26.43 8.44
CA ALA A 329 -1.58 26.47 8.72
C ALA A 329 -1.06 27.90 8.87
N LYS A 330 -1.50 28.77 7.95
CA LYS A 330 -1.13 30.18 7.96
C LYS A 330 -1.72 30.94 9.14
N SER A 331 -2.92 30.58 9.62
CA SER A 331 -3.58 31.28 10.74
C SER A 331 -2.94 30.95 12.10
N ILE A 332 -2.36 29.76 12.24
CA ILE A 332 -1.65 29.32 13.46
C ILE A 332 -0.29 30.02 13.63
N ASP A 333 0.34 30.44 12.53
CA ASP A 333 1.61 31.19 12.51
C ASP A 333 2.76 30.48 13.28
N ASP A 334 2.91 29.17 13.04
CA ASP A 334 4.00 28.34 13.57
C ASP A 334 4.57 27.46 12.45
N GLU A 335 5.90 27.46 12.31
CA GLU A 335 6.59 26.69 11.29
C GLU A 335 6.70 25.19 11.63
N ASN A 336 6.61 24.80 12.91
CA ASN A 336 6.79 23.42 13.37
C ASN A 336 5.46 22.77 13.76
N ILE A 337 4.54 22.71 12.79
CA ILE A 337 3.21 22.14 12.99
C ILE A 337 2.92 20.99 12.03
N ILE A 338 2.04 20.10 12.49
CA ILE A 338 1.30 19.14 11.67
C ILE A 338 -0.19 19.51 11.77
N ILE A 339 -0.87 19.55 10.64
CA ILE A 339 -2.29 19.87 10.58
C ILE A 339 -3.06 18.73 9.92
N GLY A 340 -4.25 18.42 10.38
CA GLY A 340 -5.13 17.51 9.64
C GLY A 340 -6.56 17.46 10.18
N VAL A 341 -7.29 16.41 9.82
CA VAL A 341 -8.76 16.35 10.03
C VAL A 341 -9.19 15.25 11.00
N HIS A 342 -8.53 14.07 10.99
CA HIS A 342 -8.80 13.00 11.94
C HIS A 342 -7.91 13.15 13.19
N GLY A 343 -8.43 13.70 14.28
CA GLY A 343 -7.64 14.01 15.48
C GLY A 343 -7.99 13.16 16.70
N SER A 344 -7.07 13.05 17.65
CA SER A 344 -7.40 12.54 19.00
C SER A 344 -6.55 13.14 20.12
N ILE A 345 -7.14 13.19 21.31
CA ILE A 345 -6.49 13.65 22.53
C ILE A 345 -6.33 12.45 23.46
N PHE A 346 -5.09 12.08 23.77
CA PHE A 346 -4.79 11.05 24.76
C PHE A 346 -5.01 11.50 26.20
N LYS A 347 -5.41 10.54 27.06
CA LYS A 347 -5.30 10.66 28.51
C LYS A 347 -3.85 10.78 28.94
N LYS A 348 -3.60 11.43 30.08
CA LYS A 348 -2.25 11.59 30.63
C LYS A 348 -1.44 10.30 30.72
N ASN A 349 -2.08 9.21 31.16
CA ASN A 349 -1.46 7.89 31.28
C ASN A 349 -2.20 6.88 30.39
N VAL A 350 -1.70 6.68 29.17
CA VAL A 350 -2.26 5.74 28.20
C VAL A 350 -1.78 4.33 28.50
N LYS A 351 -2.72 3.38 28.60
CA LYS A 351 -2.45 1.93 28.64
C LYS A 351 -2.89 1.22 27.35
N ASP A 352 -3.78 1.85 26.60
CA ASP A 352 -4.31 1.37 25.33
C ASP A 352 -4.57 2.58 24.42
N ALA A 353 -3.89 2.64 23.28
CA ALA A 353 -3.93 3.76 22.34
C ALA A 353 -5.32 4.00 21.73
N SER A 354 -6.16 2.97 21.66
CA SER A 354 -7.53 3.07 21.16
C SER A 354 -8.53 3.47 22.25
N LYS A 355 -8.36 2.96 23.47
CA LYS A 355 -9.32 3.14 24.57
C LYS A 355 -9.01 4.31 25.50
N CYS A 356 -7.78 4.83 25.49
CA CYS A 356 -7.36 5.94 26.34
C CYS A 356 -7.32 7.28 25.58
N ARG A 357 -8.32 7.51 24.72
CA ARG A 357 -8.57 8.79 24.07
C ARG A 357 -9.68 9.51 24.85
N ASP A 358 -9.42 10.73 25.32
CA ASP A 358 -10.43 11.59 25.94
C ASP A 358 -11.37 12.15 24.89
N ASN A 359 -10.84 12.50 23.71
CA ASN A 359 -11.60 12.97 22.58
C ASN A 359 -11.09 12.34 21.29
N ILE A 360 -12.02 12.07 20.36
CA ILE A 360 -11.76 11.64 18.99
C ILE A 360 -12.56 12.57 18.09
N PHE A 361 -11.89 13.11 17.07
CA PHE A 361 -12.47 13.98 16.07
C PHE A 361 -12.40 13.22 14.74
N ASN A 362 -13.46 12.49 14.37
CA ASN A 362 -13.43 11.70 13.14
C ASN A 362 -13.45 12.64 11.93
N PHE A 363 -12.81 12.24 10.83
CA PHE A 363 -12.64 13.12 9.68
C PHE A 363 -13.95 13.49 8.97
N GLN A 364 -15.01 12.71 9.18
CA GLN A 364 -16.33 12.96 8.60
C GLN A 364 -17.22 13.83 9.48
N ASP A 365 -16.92 13.95 10.77
CA ASP A 365 -17.78 14.67 11.73
C ASP A 365 -17.49 16.17 11.66
N GLU A 366 -18.43 17.03 12.07
CA GLU A 366 -18.18 18.48 12.24
C GLU A 366 -17.18 18.80 13.37
N LEU A 367 -16.45 19.91 13.26
CA LEU A 367 -15.66 20.53 14.32
C LEU A 367 -15.70 22.02 14.07
N LEU A 368 -16.24 22.75 15.04
CA LEU A 368 -16.51 24.18 14.88
C LEU A 368 -15.24 25.03 14.90
N GLU A 369 -14.22 24.59 15.64
CA GLU A 369 -12.99 25.35 15.89
C GLU A 369 -11.78 24.44 15.75
N THR A 370 -10.72 24.96 15.12
CA THR A 370 -9.42 24.29 15.05
C THR A 370 -8.84 24.14 16.45
N ARG A 371 -8.33 22.95 16.77
CA ARG A 371 -7.90 22.61 18.14
C ARG A 371 -6.59 21.83 18.18
N PRO A 372 -5.75 22.06 19.21
CA PRO A 372 -4.58 21.23 19.44
C PRO A 372 -5.03 19.81 19.77
N VAL A 373 -4.31 18.83 19.22
CA VAL A 373 -4.52 17.40 19.47
C VAL A 373 -3.19 16.70 19.73
N HIS A 374 -3.23 15.51 20.32
CA HIS A 374 -2.02 14.73 20.56
C HIS A 374 -1.58 13.93 19.34
N MET A 375 -2.53 13.55 18.49
CA MET A 375 -2.32 12.68 17.35
C MET A 375 -3.25 13.09 16.23
N ILE A 376 -2.73 13.05 15.00
CA ILE A 376 -3.50 13.17 13.77
C ILE A 376 -3.39 11.86 12.97
N GLY A 377 -4.48 11.46 12.32
CA GLY A 377 -4.50 10.34 11.40
C GLY A 377 -3.75 10.69 10.11
N SER A 378 -2.81 9.84 9.73
CA SER A 378 -1.94 10.02 8.56
C SER A 378 -2.65 9.93 7.21
N GLY A 379 -3.94 9.64 7.18
CA GLY A 379 -4.80 9.81 6.00
C GLY A 379 -5.18 11.26 5.71
N THR A 380 -4.87 12.20 6.60
CA THR A 380 -5.32 13.61 6.48
C THR A 380 -4.27 14.62 6.95
N ALA A 381 -3.00 14.23 7.03
CA ALA A 381 -1.97 15.05 7.67
C ALA A 381 -1.21 15.91 6.65
N LEU A 382 -1.03 17.19 6.96
CA LEU A 382 -0.22 18.16 6.24
C LEU A 382 0.99 18.53 7.10
N PHE A 383 2.15 18.50 6.47
CA PHE A 383 3.46 18.82 7.03
C PHE A 383 3.96 20.11 6.39
N THR A 384 4.36 21.08 7.22
CA THR A 384 5.16 22.21 6.75
C THR A 384 6.56 21.73 6.37
N GLN A 385 7.30 22.54 5.61
CA GLN A 385 8.66 22.20 5.22
C GLN A 385 9.59 21.98 6.42
N SER A 386 9.47 22.82 7.47
CA SER A 386 10.28 22.71 8.69
C SER A 386 9.95 21.41 9.43
N THR A 387 8.66 21.12 9.65
CA THR A 387 8.23 19.87 10.28
C THR A 387 8.66 18.63 9.50
N ALA A 388 8.50 18.64 8.17
CA ALA A 388 8.83 17.49 7.33
C ALA A 388 10.30 17.06 7.46
N LYS A 389 11.23 18.01 7.67
CA LYS A 389 12.67 17.74 7.88
C LYS A 389 12.99 17.15 9.25
N LEU A 390 12.13 17.36 10.25
CA LEU A 390 12.32 16.84 11.60
C LEU A 390 11.86 15.38 11.74
N ILE A 391 10.85 14.98 10.97
CA ILE A 391 10.26 13.64 11.05
C ILE A 391 11.28 12.55 10.67
N ASN A 392 11.43 11.57 11.56
CA ASN A 392 12.21 10.37 11.28
C ASN A 392 11.36 9.40 10.45
N VAL A 393 11.38 9.63 9.13
CA VAL A 393 10.68 8.79 8.14
C VAL A 393 11.07 7.32 8.26
N GLN A 394 12.34 7.03 8.56
CA GLN A 394 12.81 5.66 8.60
C GLN A 394 12.15 4.83 9.70
N GLU A 395 11.85 5.43 10.85
CA GLU A 395 11.11 4.78 11.94
C GLU A 395 9.65 4.52 11.55
N LEU A 396 8.99 5.47 10.88
CA LEU A 396 7.63 5.29 10.35
C LEU A 396 7.58 4.13 9.35
N LEU A 397 8.57 4.04 8.46
CA LEU A 397 8.64 2.98 7.46
C LEU A 397 8.92 1.60 8.05
N SER A 398 9.65 1.51 9.17
CA SER A 398 9.92 0.23 9.84
C SER A 398 8.73 -0.33 10.63
N HIS A 399 7.69 0.46 10.86
CA HIS A 399 6.50 0.07 11.62
C HIS A 399 5.22 0.31 10.82
N PRO A 400 4.96 -0.49 9.76
CA PRO A 400 3.97 -0.19 8.72
C PRO A 400 2.50 -0.14 9.18
N ILE A 401 2.25 -0.46 10.44
CA ILE A 401 0.94 -0.44 11.08
C ILE A 401 0.82 0.62 12.18
N ALA A 402 1.90 1.17 12.72
CA ALA A 402 1.86 2.07 13.90
C ALA A 402 2.03 3.56 13.52
N ASN A 403 1.71 3.90 12.28
CA ASN A 403 2.07 5.16 11.65
C ASN A 403 1.58 6.40 12.42
N ASP A 404 0.28 6.46 12.72
CA ASP A 404 -0.33 7.60 13.41
C ASP A 404 0.23 7.76 14.83
N GLU A 405 0.39 6.63 15.53
CA GLU A 405 0.90 6.60 16.89
C GLU A 405 2.36 7.02 16.97
N LEU A 406 3.21 6.54 16.05
CA LEU A 406 4.62 6.94 15.99
C LEU A 406 4.78 8.39 15.56
N LEU A 407 3.94 8.88 14.64
CA LEU A 407 3.96 10.28 14.25
C LEU A 407 3.66 11.19 15.45
N ALA A 408 2.65 10.86 16.26
CA ALA A 408 2.35 11.59 17.50
C ALA A 408 3.52 11.57 18.50
N ILE A 409 4.21 10.44 18.63
CA ILE A 409 5.36 10.30 19.54
C ILE A 409 6.54 11.14 19.05
N GLN A 410 6.84 11.11 17.75
CA GLN A 410 7.89 11.94 17.17
C GLN A 410 7.58 13.42 17.34
N ALA A 411 6.35 13.83 17.03
CA ALA A 411 5.91 15.21 17.18
C ALA A 411 6.08 15.71 18.62
N LYS A 412 5.61 14.92 19.59
CA LYS A 412 5.81 15.20 21.02
C LYS A 412 7.27 15.35 21.39
N ASN A 413 8.12 14.41 20.98
CA ASN A 413 9.54 14.40 21.35
C ASN A 413 10.33 15.57 20.74
N MET A 414 9.86 16.08 19.59
CA MET A 414 10.50 17.16 18.84
C MET A 414 9.87 18.53 19.14
N GLY A 415 8.82 18.60 19.95
CA GLY A 415 8.09 19.84 20.23
C GLY A 415 7.29 20.36 19.03
N ILE A 416 6.86 19.48 18.13
CA ILE A 416 5.99 19.81 17.00
C ILE A 416 4.54 19.83 17.49
N SER A 417 3.84 20.93 17.26
CA SER A 417 2.43 21.08 17.62
C SER A 417 1.54 20.38 16.57
N ILE A 418 0.47 19.72 17.01
CA ILE A 418 -0.48 19.06 16.09
C ILE A 418 -1.86 19.70 16.24
N TYR A 419 -2.48 20.07 15.12
CA TYR A 419 -3.80 20.68 15.08
C TYR A 419 -4.79 19.86 14.26
N CYS A 420 -6.00 19.71 14.80
CA CYS A 420 -7.16 19.20 14.09
C CYS A 420 -8.01 20.39 13.62
N VAL A 421 -8.13 20.57 12.31
CA VAL A 421 -8.81 21.74 11.72
C VAL A 421 -10.30 21.70 11.92
N ASN A 422 -10.92 22.87 12.02
CA ASN A 422 -12.37 22.99 11.89
C ASN A 422 -12.82 22.52 10.51
N ARG A 423 -14.03 21.96 10.45
CA ARG A 423 -14.69 21.53 9.21
C ARG A 423 -16.17 21.31 9.45
N LYS A 424 -16.97 21.47 8.40
CA LYS A 424 -18.39 21.08 8.41
C LYS A 424 -18.52 19.56 8.41
N ASP A 425 -19.68 19.08 8.83
CA ASP A 425 -20.04 17.67 8.72
C ASP A 425 -19.94 17.18 7.27
N GLN A 426 -19.42 15.96 7.08
CA GLN A 426 -19.20 15.32 5.78
C GLN A 426 -18.32 16.11 4.79
N TRP A 427 -17.49 17.03 5.28
CA TRP A 427 -16.53 17.74 4.42
C TRP A 427 -15.56 16.77 3.73
N LEU A 428 -14.96 15.84 4.48
CA LEU A 428 -14.33 14.63 3.94
C LEU A 428 -15.31 13.46 4.03
N ARG A 429 -15.31 12.59 3.02
CA ARG A 429 -16.18 11.40 2.97
C ARG A 429 -15.36 10.14 2.74
N SER A 430 -15.70 9.06 3.44
CA SER A 430 -15.16 7.74 3.08
C SER A 430 -15.73 7.30 1.73
N ASN A 431 -14.94 6.59 0.94
CA ASN A 431 -15.47 5.91 -0.23
C ASN A 431 -16.50 4.85 0.22
N ALA A 432 -17.69 4.85 -0.37
CA ALA A 432 -18.78 3.98 0.04
C ALA A 432 -18.49 2.48 -0.17
N ALA A 433 -17.52 2.14 -1.03
CA ALA A 433 -17.06 0.77 -1.25
C ALA A 433 -15.93 0.35 -0.30
N MET A 434 -15.57 1.19 0.69
CA MET A 434 -14.62 0.85 1.74
C MET A 434 -15.22 -0.23 2.66
N GLU A 435 -14.58 -1.41 2.73
CA GLU A 435 -15.05 -2.52 3.59
C GLU A 435 -14.14 -2.83 4.79
N PHE A 436 -12.81 -2.71 4.66
CA PHE A 436 -11.85 -3.13 5.70
C PHE A 436 -10.49 -2.43 5.54
N GLY A 437 -9.92 -1.90 6.63
CA GLY A 437 -8.62 -1.22 6.66
C GLY A 437 -7.69 -1.70 7.78
N VAL A 438 -6.58 -0.97 7.95
CA VAL A 438 -5.54 -1.27 8.96
C VAL A 438 -6.09 -1.13 10.39
N TYR A 439 -7.03 -0.21 10.61
CA TYR A 439 -7.67 -0.02 11.90
C TYR A 439 -8.44 -1.26 12.35
N GLU A 440 -9.29 -1.81 11.48
CA GLU A 440 -10.07 -3.03 11.76
C GLU A 440 -9.14 -4.22 12.03
N GLU A 441 -8.05 -4.35 11.25
CA GLU A 441 -7.03 -5.37 11.47
C GLU A 441 -6.37 -5.28 12.84
N LYS A 442 -5.95 -4.08 13.27
CA LYS A 442 -5.37 -3.86 14.60
C LYS A 442 -6.33 -4.32 15.70
N GLN A 443 -7.63 -4.06 15.57
CA GLN A 443 -8.60 -4.47 16.59
C GLN A 443 -8.77 -5.99 16.66
N LEU A 444 -8.63 -6.68 15.53
CA LEU A 444 -8.76 -8.14 15.45
C LEU A 444 -7.46 -8.88 15.86
N ASN A 445 -6.29 -8.27 15.68
CA ASN A 445 -5.01 -8.88 16.02
C ASN A 445 -4.43 -8.33 17.34
N LYS A 446 -4.58 -9.12 18.41
CA LYS A 446 -4.11 -8.74 19.76
C LYS A 446 -2.60 -8.50 19.84
N ALA A 447 -1.78 -9.23 19.07
CA ALA A 447 -0.33 -9.05 19.09
C ALA A 447 0.06 -7.69 18.51
N LEU A 448 -0.48 -7.35 17.34
CA LEU A 448 -0.27 -6.04 16.71
C LEU A 448 -0.79 -4.91 17.59
N LYS A 449 -1.96 -5.07 18.18
CA LYS A 449 -2.51 -4.10 19.13
C LYS A 449 -1.58 -3.86 20.32
N ASN A 450 -1.02 -4.92 20.90
CA ASN A 450 -0.09 -4.82 22.02
C ASN A 450 1.21 -4.13 21.62
N GLU A 451 1.75 -4.41 20.43
CA GLU A 451 2.93 -3.75 19.88
C GLU A 451 2.70 -2.23 19.77
N VAL A 452 1.62 -1.83 19.09
CA VAL A 452 1.23 -0.42 18.93
C VAL A 452 1.03 0.26 20.29
N ASN A 453 0.31 -0.39 21.20
CA ASN A 453 0.09 0.12 22.56
C ASN A 453 1.41 0.31 23.33
N SER A 454 2.42 -0.52 23.07
CA SER A 454 3.71 -0.42 23.74
C SER A 454 4.44 0.89 23.41
N PHE A 455 4.32 1.40 22.18
CA PHE A 455 4.91 2.68 21.79
C PHE A 455 4.25 3.84 22.55
N VAL A 456 2.92 3.92 22.50
CA VAL A 456 2.17 5.01 23.14
C VAL A 456 2.30 4.97 24.66
N THR A 457 2.39 3.78 25.25
CA THR A 457 2.59 3.61 26.70
C THR A 457 3.98 4.06 27.15
N LYS A 458 5.03 3.75 26.37
CA LYS A 458 6.40 4.21 26.63
C LYS A 458 6.54 5.73 26.54
N ALA A 459 5.70 6.36 25.73
CA ALA A 459 5.66 7.81 25.56
C ALA A 459 4.90 8.54 26.68
N ASN A 460 4.35 7.86 27.70
CA ASN A 460 3.74 8.55 28.84
C ASN A 460 4.76 9.42 29.62
N PRO A 461 4.30 10.50 30.28
CA PRO A 461 2.91 10.99 30.32
C PRO A 461 2.59 11.93 29.15
N TRP A 462 1.36 11.88 28.64
CA TRP A 462 0.82 12.87 27.69
C TRP A 462 0.35 14.11 28.45
N LEU A 463 0.81 15.29 28.06
CA LEU A 463 0.50 16.53 28.80
C LEU A 463 -0.89 17.06 28.40
N PRO A 464 -1.61 17.78 29.25
CA PRO A 464 -2.82 18.49 28.82
C PRO A 464 -2.49 19.49 27.70
N LEU A 465 -3.41 19.66 26.76
CA LEU A 465 -3.34 20.62 25.64
C LEU A 465 -4.17 21.87 25.90
#